data_AF-A0A0B6Z0T2-F1
#
_entry.id   AF-A0A0B6Z0T2-F1
#
_cell.length_a   1.000
_cell.length_b   1.000
_cell.length_c   1.000
_cell.angle_alpha   90.00
_cell.angle_beta   90.00
_cell.angle_gamma   90.00
#
_symmetry.space_group_name_H-M   'P 1'
#
loop_
_entity.id
_entity.type
_entity.pdbx_description
1 polymer ?
#
loop_
_entity_poly.entity_id
_entity_poly.type
_entity_poly.pdbx_seq_one_letter_code
_entity_poly.pdbx_strand_id
1 'polypeptide(L)'
;KIYDKKWMPKSELVQAQKELILVAKCLGTFPTMGEQATKQELMCRLETAEVIHIATWACLREGLLLVTPGPLTNLPEDSSHLVTVSDILNHKLIAKLVVLSSCGLTPARTDQECAMKLA
;
A
#
# COMPACT_ATOMS: atom_id res chain seq x y z
N LYS A 1 -13.65 -1.92 -6.70
CA LYS A 1 -13.39 -2.54 -8.01
C LYS A 1 -12.19 -1.83 -8.59
N ILE A 2 -11.23 -2.57 -9.12
CA ILE A 2 -10.12 -1.98 -9.87
C ILE A 2 -10.43 -2.29 -11.33
N TYR A 3 -10.69 -1.25 -12.14
CA TYR A 3 -11.19 -1.38 -13.52
C TYR A 3 -12.43 -2.29 -13.65
N ASP A 4 -13.51 -1.95 -12.93
CA ASP A 4 -14.80 -2.67 -12.93
C ASP A 4 -14.80 -4.11 -12.40
N LYS A 5 -13.65 -4.61 -11.96
CA LYS A 5 -13.51 -5.96 -11.40
C LYS A 5 -13.29 -5.92 -9.90
N LYS A 6 -13.93 -6.85 -9.19
CA LYS A 6 -13.86 -6.92 -7.72
C LYS A 6 -12.46 -7.34 -7.30
N TRP A 7 -11.77 -6.48 -6.57
CA TRP A 7 -10.50 -6.85 -5.96
C TRP A 7 -10.76 -7.77 -4.77
N MET A 8 -10.07 -8.91 -4.74
CA MET A 8 -10.10 -9.85 -3.62
C MET A 8 -8.65 -10.23 -3.31
N PRO A 9 -8.11 -9.87 -2.13
CA PRO A 9 -6.81 -10.38 -1.71
C PRO A 9 -6.92 -11.90 -1.59
N LYS A 10 -6.05 -12.63 -2.29
CA LYS A 10 -6.06 -14.10 -2.29
C LYS A 10 -5.77 -14.68 -0.89
N SER A 11 -5.04 -13.93 -0.08
CA SER A 11 -4.71 -14.27 1.31
C SER A 11 -4.21 -13.03 2.05
N GLU A 12 -4.22 -13.09 3.37
CA GLU A 12 -3.51 -12.11 4.20
C GLU A 12 -2.00 -12.10 3.91
N LEU A 13 -1.38 -10.92 4.00
CA LEU A 13 0.08 -10.76 3.89
C LEU A 13 0.75 -11.04 5.24
N VAL A 14 0.69 -12.27 5.72
CA VAL A 14 1.25 -12.67 7.03
C VAL A 14 2.75 -12.31 7.13
N GLN A 15 3.49 -12.45 6.02
CA GLN A 15 4.90 -12.10 5.95
C GLN A 15 5.12 -10.58 6.03
N ALA A 16 4.30 -9.77 5.36
CA ALA A 16 4.38 -8.31 5.45
C ALA A 16 4.05 -7.81 6.87
N GLN A 17 3.08 -8.43 7.54
CA GLN A 17 2.77 -8.12 8.94
C GLN A 17 3.96 -8.42 9.86
N LYS A 18 4.61 -9.59 9.69
CA LYS A 18 5.83 -9.94 10.43
C LYS A 18 6.97 -8.96 10.16
N GLU A 19 7.18 -8.57 8.91
CA GLU A 19 8.17 -7.58 8.51
C GLU A 19 7.93 -6.24 9.22
N LEU A 20 6.70 -5.71 9.17
CA LEU A 20 6.32 -4.47 9.84
C LEU A 20 6.57 -4.53 11.35
N ILE A 21 6.21 -5.63 12.01
CA ILE A 21 6.44 -5.81 13.45
C ILE A 21 7.94 -5.77 13.78
N LEU A 22 8.78 -6.44 13.00
CA LEU A 22 10.23 -6.46 13.20
C LEU A 22 10.85 -5.09 12.98
N VAL A 23 10.52 -4.42 11.87
CA VAL A 23 11.04 -3.09 11.54
C VAL A 23 10.61 -2.06 12.58
N ALA A 24 9.33 -2.07 12.98
CA ALA A 24 8.82 -1.17 14.02
C ALA A 24 9.56 -1.37 15.35
N LYS A 25 9.81 -2.62 15.75
CA LYS A 25 10.62 -2.92 16.94
C LYS A 25 12.05 -2.37 16.84
N CYS A 26 12.70 -2.51 15.69
CA CYS A 26 14.05 -1.97 15.46
C CYS A 26 14.09 -0.44 15.52
N LEU A 27 13.02 0.23 15.07
CA LEU A 27 12.92 1.68 15.06
C LEU A 27 12.30 2.27 16.35
N GLY A 28 11.89 1.42 17.29
CA GLY A 28 11.23 1.86 18.53
C GLY A 28 9.85 2.50 18.29
N THR A 29 9.13 2.07 17.24
CA THR A 29 7.83 2.60 16.85
C THR A 29 6.74 1.53 16.90
N PHE A 30 5.49 1.93 16.65
CA PHE A 30 4.37 1.02 16.46
C PHE A 30 4.03 0.90 14.97
N PRO A 31 3.84 -0.32 14.45
CA PRO A 31 3.45 -0.51 13.05
C PRO A 31 1.98 -0.11 12.83
N THR A 32 1.70 0.56 11.71
CA THR A 32 0.33 0.77 11.22
C THR A 32 -0.08 -0.43 10.35
N MET A 33 -1.11 -1.17 10.75
CA MET A 33 -1.57 -2.38 10.06
C MET A 33 -3.09 -2.59 10.21
N GLY A 34 -3.66 -3.55 9.46
CA GLY A 34 -5.08 -3.88 9.53
C GLY A 34 -5.96 -2.68 9.18
N GLU A 35 -7.03 -2.46 9.94
CA GLU A 35 -8.01 -1.38 9.73
C GLU A 35 -7.41 0.03 9.77
N GLN A 36 -6.27 0.19 10.45
CA GLN A 36 -5.59 1.49 10.58
C GLN A 36 -4.76 1.86 9.35
N ALA A 37 -4.39 0.89 8.52
CA ALA A 37 -3.53 1.09 7.34
C ALA A 37 -4.32 1.68 6.17
N THR A 38 -4.92 2.86 6.36
CA THR A 38 -5.76 3.54 5.39
C THR A 38 -4.95 4.46 4.47
N LYS A 39 -5.55 4.87 3.35
CA LYS A 39 -4.98 5.89 2.46
C LYS A 39 -4.65 7.18 3.19
N GLN A 40 -5.58 7.66 4.02
CA GLN A 40 -5.41 8.90 4.78
C GLN A 40 -4.25 8.80 5.77
N GLU A 41 -4.15 7.69 6.50
CA GLU A 41 -3.04 7.46 7.43
C GLU A 41 -1.70 7.42 6.69
N LEU A 42 -1.63 6.74 5.53
CA LEU A 42 -0.42 6.72 4.72
C LEU A 42 -0.02 8.13 4.28
N MET A 43 -0.94 8.91 3.70
CA MET A 43 -0.65 10.28 3.25
C MET A 43 -0.17 11.17 4.40
N CYS A 44 -0.81 11.09 5.57
CA CYS A 44 -0.40 11.83 6.77
C CYS A 44 1.04 11.47 7.19
N ARG A 45 1.41 10.18 7.13
CA ARG A 45 2.77 9.73 7.45
C ARG A 45 3.80 10.16 6.40
N LEU A 46 3.43 10.23 5.11
CA LEU A 46 4.32 10.73 4.06
C LEU A 46 4.78 12.18 4.32
N GLU A 47 3.91 13.00 4.93
CA GLU A 47 4.18 14.41 5.22
C GLU A 47 4.89 14.66 6.56
N THR A 48 4.98 13.66 7.43
CA THR A 48 5.45 13.83 8.82
C THR A 48 6.61 12.93 9.21
N ALA A 49 6.81 11.80 8.53
CA ALA A 49 7.84 10.83 8.87
C ALA A 49 9.11 11.01 8.04
N GLU A 50 10.28 10.91 8.68
CA GLU A 50 11.57 10.96 7.99
C GLU A 50 11.98 9.60 7.39
N VAL A 51 11.46 8.50 7.92
CA VAL A 51 11.71 7.13 7.46
C VAL A 51 10.38 6.40 7.36
N ILE A 52 10.09 5.81 6.21
CA ILE A 52 8.82 5.12 5.94
C ILE A 52 9.12 3.73 5.41
N HIS A 53 8.54 2.70 6.03
CA HIS A 53 8.56 1.33 5.55
C HIS A 53 7.13 0.90 5.22
N ILE A 54 6.87 0.60 3.94
CA ILE A 54 5.57 0.21 3.43
C ILE A 54 5.66 -1.26 3.02
N ALA A 55 4.87 -2.12 3.65
CA ALA A 55 4.76 -3.53 3.27
C ALA A 55 3.32 -3.82 2.85
N THR A 56 3.05 -3.90 1.55
CA THR A 56 1.68 -4.04 1.02
C THR A 56 1.61 -4.74 -0.35
N TRP A 57 0.39 -5.07 -0.78
CA TRP A 57 0.12 -5.41 -2.16
C TRP A 57 0.29 -4.17 -3.05
N ALA A 58 0.91 -4.35 -4.20
CA ALA A 58 1.07 -3.30 -5.20
C ALA A 58 0.87 -3.86 -6.61
N CYS A 59 0.34 -3.04 -7.51
CA CYS A 59 0.46 -3.27 -8.95
C CYS A 59 1.36 -2.17 -9.53
N LEU A 60 2.66 -2.47 -9.60
CA LEU A 60 3.69 -1.50 -9.99
C LEU A 60 3.56 -1.06 -11.46
N ARG A 61 3.00 -1.91 -12.34
CA ARG A 61 2.71 -1.56 -13.74
C ARG A 61 1.77 -0.36 -13.84
N GLU A 62 0.73 -0.35 -13.01
CA GLU A 62 -0.29 0.71 -12.97
C GLU A 62 0.05 1.81 -11.94
N GLY A 63 1.15 1.66 -11.20
CA GLY A 63 1.52 2.60 -10.15
C GLY A 63 0.54 2.65 -8.98
N LEU A 64 -0.01 1.48 -8.60
CA LEU A 64 -1.01 1.37 -7.53
C LEU A 64 -0.44 0.65 -6.30
N LEU A 65 -0.65 1.24 -5.12
CA LEU A 65 -0.53 0.56 -3.83
C LEU A 65 -1.91 0.31 -3.25
N LEU A 66 -2.06 -0.78 -2.51
CA LEU A 66 -3.31 -1.13 -1.87
C LEU A 66 -3.22 -0.88 -0.36
N VAL A 67 -4.31 -0.38 0.19
CA VAL A 67 -4.46 -0.03 1.60
C VAL A 67 -5.84 -0.45 2.08
N THR A 68 -6.02 -0.49 3.39
CA THR A 68 -7.35 -0.73 3.96
C THR A 68 -8.27 0.43 3.59
N PRO A 69 -9.51 0.15 3.14
CA PRO A 69 -10.48 1.21 2.94
C PRO A 69 -10.67 2.00 4.25
N GLY A 70 -10.49 3.31 4.18
CA GLY A 70 -10.87 4.21 5.27
C GLY A 70 -12.40 4.36 5.34
N PRO A 71 -12.93 5.06 6.36
CA PRO A 71 -14.34 5.42 6.40
C PRO A 71 -14.75 6.08 5.08
N LEU A 72 -15.95 5.74 4.59
CA LEU A 72 -16.48 6.24 3.31
C LEU A 72 -16.43 7.76 3.30
N THR A 73 -15.40 8.32 2.66
CA THR A 73 -15.37 9.71 2.22
C THR A 73 -16.02 9.76 0.85
N ASN A 74 -16.34 10.95 0.33
CA ASN A 74 -17.07 11.19 -0.95
C ASN A 74 -16.43 10.57 -2.22
N LEU A 75 -15.44 9.70 -2.06
CA LEU A 75 -14.83 8.90 -3.10
C LEU A 75 -15.73 7.68 -3.44
N PRO A 76 -15.72 7.23 -4.70
CA PRO A 76 -16.26 5.93 -5.04
C PRO A 76 -15.65 4.87 -4.11
N GLU A 77 -16.48 4.01 -3.52
CA GLU A 77 -16.08 2.89 -2.65
C GLU A 77 -14.94 2.05 -3.27
N ASP A 78 -14.92 2.02 -4.60
CA ASP A 78 -13.94 1.34 -5.44
C ASP A 78 -12.53 1.97 -5.44
N SER A 79 -12.36 3.19 -4.93
CA SER A 79 -11.08 3.93 -4.91
C SER A 79 -10.53 4.19 -3.51
N SER A 80 -11.31 3.92 -2.47
CA SER A 80 -10.93 4.19 -1.06
C SER A 80 -9.76 3.33 -0.56
N HIS A 81 -9.51 2.19 -1.22
CA HIS A 81 -8.44 1.24 -0.93
C HIS A 81 -7.21 1.41 -1.85
N LEU A 82 -7.22 2.39 -2.77
CA LEU A 82 -6.16 2.60 -3.75
C LEU A 82 -5.37 3.87 -3.48
N VAL A 83 -4.05 3.72 -3.50
CA VAL A 83 -3.10 4.81 -3.52
C VAL A 83 -2.43 4.83 -4.88
N THR A 84 -2.64 5.91 -5.61
CA THR A 84 -2.10 6.15 -6.96
C THR A 84 -0.81 6.97 -6.88
N VAL A 85 -0.05 6.98 -7.98
CA VAL A 85 1.10 7.89 -8.13
C VAL A 85 0.70 9.34 -7.92
N SER A 86 -0.45 9.76 -8.47
CA SER A 86 -0.96 11.13 -8.33
C SER A 86 -1.24 11.49 -6.88
N ASP A 87 -1.77 10.56 -6.07
CA ASP A 87 -1.96 10.80 -4.64
C ASP A 87 -0.63 11.12 -3.97
N ILE A 88 0.43 10.35 -4.24
CA ILE A 88 1.75 10.56 -3.65
C ILE A 88 2.39 11.87 -4.14
N LEU A 89 2.31 12.16 -5.45
CA LEU A 89 2.89 13.37 -6.04
C LEU A 89 2.22 14.66 -5.57
N ASN A 90 0.96 14.60 -5.14
CA ASN A 90 0.22 15.75 -4.63
C ASN A 90 0.45 16.01 -3.13
N HIS A 91 1.20 15.17 -2.42
CA HIS A 91 1.54 15.36 -1.01
C HIS A 91 3.02 15.72 -0.85
N LYS A 92 3.33 16.46 0.23
CA LYS A 92 4.71 16.84 0.51
C LYS A 92 5.48 15.66 1.11
N LEU A 93 6.26 14.95 0.31
CA LEU A 93 7.14 13.91 0.83
C LEU A 93 8.35 14.53 1.56
N ILE A 94 8.41 14.39 2.88
CA ILE A 94 9.57 14.82 3.67
C ILE A 94 10.50 13.66 4.07
N ALA A 95 10.07 12.43 3.79
CA ALA A 95 10.84 11.24 4.09
C ALA A 95 12.20 11.26 3.38
N LYS A 96 13.26 10.99 4.14
CA LYS A 96 14.63 10.84 3.64
C LYS A 96 14.86 9.43 3.09
N LEU A 97 14.09 8.45 3.60
CA LEU A 97 14.14 7.06 3.16
C LEU A 97 12.72 6.49 3.11
N VAL A 98 12.39 5.90 1.97
CA VAL A 98 11.18 5.10 1.79
C VAL A 98 11.58 3.71 1.33
N VAL A 99 11.16 2.69 2.08
CA VAL A 99 11.29 1.28 1.70
C VAL A 99 9.92 0.77 1.29
N LEU A 100 9.80 0.27 0.07
CA LEU A 100 8.59 -0.38 -0.43
C LEU A 100 8.84 -1.89 -0.56
N SER A 101 8.36 -2.66 0.42
CA SER A 101 8.29 -4.11 0.36
C SER A 101 6.94 -4.50 -0.24
N SER A 102 6.93 -5.25 -1.34
CA SER A 102 5.67 -5.64 -1.98
C SER A 102 5.72 -7.03 -2.60
N CYS A 103 4.61 -7.76 -2.46
CA CYS A 103 4.40 -9.02 -3.16
C CYS A 103 3.88 -8.73 -4.57
N GLY A 104 4.77 -8.77 -5.55
CA GLY A 104 4.48 -8.46 -6.95
C GLY A 104 5.71 -8.36 -7.87
N LEU A 105 6.91 -8.66 -7.35
CA LEU A 105 8.15 -8.60 -8.11
C LEU A 105 8.43 -9.95 -8.78
N THR A 106 8.02 -10.10 -10.04
CA THR A 106 8.70 -10.99 -10.98
C THR A 106 9.66 -10.15 -11.83
N PRO A 107 10.94 -10.58 -12.01
CA PRO A 107 11.91 -9.85 -12.84
C PRO A 107 11.55 -9.77 -14.32
N ALA A 108 10.58 -10.56 -14.77
CA ALA A 108 10.04 -10.47 -16.11
C ALA A 108 9.14 -9.22 -16.19
N ARG A 109 9.71 -8.13 -16.71
CA ARG A 109 8.94 -6.94 -17.16
C ARG A 109 7.86 -7.28 -18.21
N THR A 110 7.84 -8.50 -18.70
CA THR A 110 6.88 -9.07 -19.64
C THR A 110 6.09 -10.18 -18.95
N ASP A 111 4.84 -9.85 -18.63
CA ASP A 111 3.70 -10.76 -18.64
C ASP A 111 3.64 -11.93 -17.65
N GLN A 112 4.17 -11.73 -16.43
CA GLN A 112 3.73 -12.54 -15.29
C GLN A 112 2.96 -11.67 -14.30
N GLU A 113 1.67 -11.51 -14.62
CA GLU A 113 0.54 -11.09 -13.79
C GLU A 113 0.89 -10.34 -12.49
N CYS A 114 0.58 -9.03 -12.43
CA CYS A 114 -0.04 -8.51 -11.20
C CYS A 114 -1.10 -9.55 -10.86
N ALA A 115 -0.95 -10.31 -9.78
CA ALA A 115 -1.82 -11.45 -9.48
C ALA A 115 -3.24 -11.01 -9.05
N MET A 116 -3.75 -9.95 -9.67
CA MET A 116 -5.15 -9.72 -9.93
C MET A 116 -5.65 -10.87 -10.80
N LYS A 117 -5.96 -12.02 -10.19
CA LYS A 117 -7.04 -12.85 -10.75
C LYS A 117 -8.33 -12.08 -10.51
N LEU A 118 -8.49 -11.12 -11.39
CA LEU A 118 -9.67 -10.40 -11.78
C LEU A 118 -10.71 -11.45 -12.20
N ALA A 119 -11.54 -11.88 -11.26
CA ALA A 119 -12.74 -12.67 -11.58
C ALA A 119 -13.73 -11.81 -12.38
#